data_AF-A0A7S4K021-F1
#
_entry.id   AF-A0A7S4K021-F1
#
_cell.length_a   1.000
_cell.length_b   1.000
_cell.length_c   1.000
_cell.angle_alpha   90.00
_cell.angle_beta   90.00
_cell.angle_gamma   90.00
#
_symmetry.space_group_name_H-M   'P 1'
#
loop_
_entity.id
_entity.type
_entity.pdbx_description
1 polymer ?
#
loop_
_entity_poly.entity_id
_entity_poly.type
_entity_poly.pdbx_seq_one_letter_code
_entity_poly.pdbx_strand_id
1 'polypeptide(L)'
;MRNLALLTLLALGAATEAFTPAKLSSSRRRAATLASSPSLVVRPSSPSASSQQVDVETGESLVNSAAARYSGAGAAAVNMNAYNVPLDRSIEEWVANLTPASSFMEEGVYLGAKSSKELFVDTLTFEVNRAGGLGLELLEIAGGREDGLGITLVEGVVEGGNSDGCGIIPGDSVSKLTVRRKSASGGGGAGLSEVNEETAVSTECLGFDATVEAIFDLPQIETDDETILVTVKRLRRKPKVTMTLKFPPEQDEPDATIELFAGENLRRAMLTRGVKLNDALSRRFDSGGVGDCGADGTCATCVVGVSNGMDLLNPINEQEKQILAKNPRWRMACKTIVGFGMKEGEMTLQVNPRQWDQ
;
A
#
# COMPACT_ATOMS: atom_id res chain seq x y z
N MET A 1 -53.31 -27.92 -0.17
CA MET A 1 -54.00 -26.63 -0.44
C MET A 1 -53.92 -25.78 0.82
N ARG A 2 -52.96 -24.86 0.90
CA ARG A 2 -52.89 -23.81 1.93
C ARG A 2 -52.39 -22.53 1.26
N ASN A 3 -53.04 -21.46 1.66
CA ASN A 3 -53.27 -20.24 0.89
C ASN A 3 -52.07 -19.30 0.79
N LEU A 4 -52.03 -18.60 -0.35
CA LEU A 4 -51.36 -17.32 -0.58
C LEU A 4 -51.60 -16.34 0.58
N ALA A 5 -50.53 -15.66 1.00
CA ALA A 5 -50.59 -14.34 1.60
C ALA A 5 -49.62 -13.42 0.86
N LEU A 6 -50.21 -12.57 0.03
CA LEU A 6 -49.61 -11.39 -0.58
C LEU A 6 -49.59 -10.28 0.48
N LEU A 7 -48.45 -9.63 0.73
CA LEU A 7 -48.45 -8.31 1.36
C LEU A 7 -47.37 -7.41 0.75
N THR A 8 -47.82 -6.18 0.51
CA THR A 8 -47.28 -5.16 -0.38
C THR A 8 -46.39 -4.17 0.37
N LEU A 9 -45.33 -3.74 -0.32
CA LEU A 9 -44.53 -2.50 -0.28
C LEU A 9 -44.82 -1.39 0.77
N LEU A 10 -43.71 -0.81 1.30
CA LEU A 10 -43.39 0.59 1.67
C LEU A 10 -42.51 0.58 2.94
N ALA A 11 -41.40 1.30 3.13
CA ALA A 11 -40.74 2.37 2.39
C ALA A 11 -39.32 2.62 2.98
N LEU A 12 -38.55 3.47 2.29
CA LEU A 12 -37.44 4.34 2.75
C LEU A 12 -36.06 3.72 3.03
N GLY A 13 -35.06 4.19 2.29
CA GLY A 13 -33.65 3.99 2.65
C GLY A 13 -32.64 4.56 1.65
N ALA A 14 -32.21 5.79 1.93
CA ALA A 14 -30.90 6.41 1.63
C ALA A 14 -30.39 6.53 0.17
N ALA A 15 -30.12 7.79 -0.19
CA ALA A 15 -29.42 8.22 -1.40
C ALA A 15 -27.96 7.74 -1.44
N THR A 16 -27.55 7.26 -2.61
CA THR A 16 -26.17 6.96 -2.99
C THR A 16 -25.47 8.25 -3.44
N GLU A 17 -24.66 8.85 -2.57
CA GLU A 17 -23.69 9.88 -2.96
C GLU A 17 -22.29 9.27 -3.07
N ALA A 18 -22.00 8.63 -4.20
CA ALA A 18 -20.63 8.22 -4.56
C ALA A 18 -20.00 9.06 -5.67
N PHE A 19 -20.78 9.94 -6.34
CA PHE A 19 -20.29 10.78 -7.42
C PHE A 19 -21.08 12.09 -7.50
N THR A 20 -20.63 13.14 -6.81
CA THR A 20 -21.05 14.53 -7.10
C THR A 20 -19.90 15.31 -7.73
N PRO A 21 -19.98 15.68 -9.02
CA PRO A 21 -19.05 16.65 -9.59
C PRO A 21 -19.45 18.08 -9.20
N ALA A 22 -18.50 18.86 -8.69
CA ALA A 22 -18.66 20.28 -8.43
C ALA A 22 -18.94 21.02 -9.75
N LYS A 23 -20.06 21.77 -9.81
CA LYS A 23 -20.38 22.66 -10.93
C LYS A 23 -19.42 23.85 -10.94
N LEU A 24 -18.40 23.81 -11.80
CA LEU A 24 -17.57 24.98 -12.12
C LEU A 24 -18.27 25.84 -13.16
N SER A 25 -18.57 27.08 -12.75
CA SER A 25 -19.22 28.10 -13.56
C SER A 25 -18.31 28.60 -14.69
N SER A 26 -18.88 28.70 -15.88
CA SER A 26 -18.28 29.29 -17.07
C SER A 26 -17.92 30.77 -16.89
N SER A 27 -16.67 31.13 -17.17
CA SER A 27 -16.27 32.50 -17.48
C SER A 27 -15.34 32.51 -18.68
N ARG A 28 -15.76 33.23 -19.74
CA ARG A 28 -15.06 33.42 -21.02
C ARG A 28 -14.09 34.62 -20.95
N ARG A 29 -13.14 34.59 -21.91
CA ARG A 29 -12.31 35.66 -22.54
C ARG A 29 -10.90 35.79 -21.91
N ARG A 30 -9.80 35.98 -22.65
CA ARG A 30 -9.55 36.25 -24.10
C ARG A 30 -8.08 35.96 -24.43
N ALA A 31 -7.80 35.92 -25.73
CA ALA A 31 -6.58 35.53 -26.45
C ALA A 31 -5.29 36.35 -26.16
N ALA A 32 -4.14 35.72 -26.43
CA ALA A 32 -2.92 36.38 -26.90
C ALA A 32 -2.02 35.39 -27.69
N THR A 33 -1.17 35.98 -28.52
CA THR A 33 -0.69 35.52 -29.84
C THR A 33 0.68 34.83 -29.79
N LEU A 34 0.90 33.94 -30.75
CA LEU A 34 2.15 33.22 -31.05
C LEU A 34 3.29 34.15 -31.48
N ALA A 35 4.49 33.88 -30.97
CA ALA A 35 5.75 34.26 -31.59
C ALA A 35 6.81 33.15 -31.36
N SER A 36 7.66 32.98 -32.35
CA SER A 36 8.48 31.81 -32.66
C SER A 36 9.96 31.91 -32.25
N SER A 37 10.56 30.74 -31.97
CA SER A 37 11.98 30.33 -32.19
C SER A 37 13.05 30.81 -31.18
N PRO A 38 14.24 30.16 -31.09
CA PRO A 38 14.70 28.89 -31.68
C PRO A 38 15.28 27.87 -30.68
N SER A 39 15.47 26.65 -31.20
CA SER A 39 16.10 25.47 -30.61
C SER A 39 17.50 25.68 -30.02
N LEU A 40 17.77 24.99 -28.91
CA LEU A 40 19.11 24.61 -28.47
C LEU A 40 19.16 23.09 -28.26
N VAL A 41 20.00 22.45 -29.07
CA VAL A 41 20.33 21.03 -29.03
C VAL A 41 21.19 20.77 -27.80
N VAL A 42 20.73 19.93 -26.88
CA VAL A 42 21.55 19.35 -25.81
C VAL A 42 21.43 17.83 -25.89
N ARG A 43 22.57 17.18 -26.18
CA ARG A 43 22.74 15.72 -26.15
C ARG A 43 22.68 15.22 -24.70
N PRO A 44 21.89 14.18 -24.39
CA PRO A 44 22.08 13.46 -23.14
C PRO A 44 23.13 12.36 -23.31
N SER A 45 24.14 12.38 -22.44
CA SER A 45 25.09 11.30 -22.19
C SER A 45 24.44 10.20 -21.35
N SER A 46 24.47 8.97 -21.85
CA SER A 46 24.01 7.76 -21.17
C SER A 46 24.79 7.46 -19.89
N PRO A 47 24.14 7.04 -18.79
CA PRO A 47 24.79 6.26 -17.75
C PRO A 47 24.57 4.76 -18.00
N SER A 48 25.69 4.05 -17.92
CA SER A 48 25.85 2.60 -17.98
C SER A 48 24.98 1.86 -16.97
N ALA A 49 24.17 0.93 -17.45
CA ALA A 49 23.46 -0.06 -16.65
C ALA A 49 24.45 -1.10 -16.10
N SER A 50 24.62 -1.12 -14.78
CA SER A 50 25.25 -2.24 -14.07
C SER A 50 24.23 -3.37 -13.93
N SER A 51 24.54 -4.49 -14.56
CA SER A 51 23.84 -5.77 -14.47
C SER A 51 23.70 -6.25 -13.02
N GLN A 52 22.47 -6.39 -12.52
CA GLN A 52 22.18 -7.21 -11.34
C GLN A 52 21.89 -8.63 -11.82
N GLN A 53 22.75 -9.56 -11.43
CA GLN A 53 22.55 -11.00 -11.57
C GLN A 53 21.42 -11.43 -10.62
N VAL A 54 20.51 -12.24 -11.14
CA VAL A 54 19.39 -12.83 -10.43
C VAL A 54 19.87 -14.18 -9.92
N ASP A 55 20.02 -14.32 -8.60
CA ASP A 55 20.22 -15.62 -7.96
C ASP A 55 18.88 -16.34 -7.90
N VAL A 56 18.83 -17.47 -8.60
CA VAL A 56 17.72 -18.43 -8.64
C VAL A 56 17.93 -19.40 -7.49
N GLU A 57 17.21 -19.24 -6.38
CA GLU A 57 16.93 -20.33 -5.42
C GLU A 57 15.95 -19.87 -4.33
N THR A 58 14.66 -20.00 -4.62
CA THR A 58 13.52 -20.36 -3.73
C THR A 58 12.23 -19.87 -4.39
N GLY A 59 11.23 -20.75 -4.51
CA GLY A 59 9.93 -20.47 -5.13
C GLY A 59 9.05 -19.56 -4.27
N GLU A 60 9.53 -18.36 -3.93
CA GLU A 60 8.71 -17.29 -3.38
C GLU A 60 8.12 -16.50 -4.55
N SER A 61 6.79 -16.44 -4.65
CA SER A 61 6.13 -15.56 -5.61
C SER A 61 6.71 -14.15 -5.44
N LEU A 62 7.05 -13.48 -6.54
CA LEU A 62 7.48 -12.07 -6.51
C LEU A 62 6.30 -11.21 -6.01
N VAL A 63 6.16 -11.14 -4.69
CA VAL A 63 5.15 -10.31 -4.03
C VAL A 63 5.63 -8.86 -4.16
N ASN A 64 5.30 -8.21 -5.28
CA ASN A 64 5.36 -6.75 -5.40
C ASN A 64 4.22 -6.12 -4.57
N SER A 65 4.19 -6.43 -3.27
CA SER A 65 3.20 -5.96 -2.32
C SER A 65 3.37 -4.45 -2.12
N ALA A 66 2.26 -3.73 -2.12
CA ALA A 66 2.25 -2.32 -1.75
C ALA A 66 2.59 -2.12 -0.25
N ALA A 67 2.68 -3.18 0.55
CA ALA A 67 3.27 -3.12 1.90
C ALA A 67 4.71 -2.57 1.87
N ALA A 68 5.48 -2.84 0.80
CA ALA A 68 6.80 -2.24 0.61
C ALA A 68 6.75 -0.72 0.36
N ARG A 69 5.60 -0.19 -0.07
CA ARG A 69 5.37 1.24 -0.29
C ARG A 69 4.89 1.98 0.95
N TYR A 70 4.62 1.26 2.05
CA TYR A 70 4.26 1.92 3.30
C TYR A 70 5.50 2.65 3.85
N SER A 71 5.53 3.96 3.62
CA SER A 71 6.72 4.80 3.70
C SER A 71 7.41 4.66 5.05
N GLY A 72 8.52 3.91 5.08
CA GLY A 72 9.36 3.74 6.26
C GLY A 72 9.13 2.46 7.07
N ALA A 73 8.05 1.69 6.86
CA ALA A 73 7.81 0.46 7.60
C ALA A 73 8.78 -0.68 7.19
N GLY A 74 9.41 -0.60 6.03
CA GLY A 74 10.29 -1.67 5.52
C GLY A 74 9.50 -2.87 4.97
N ALA A 75 10.21 -3.94 4.61
CA ALA A 75 9.59 -5.18 4.15
C ALA A 75 8.77 -5.83 5.27
N ALA A 76 7.60 -6.36 4.94
CA ALA A 76 6.73 -7.02 5.91
C ALA A 76 7.46 -8.19 6.59
N ALA A 77 7.44 -8.22 7.92
CA ALA A 77 8.07 -9.27 8.74
C ALA A 77 7.03 -10.16 9.43
N VAL A 78 5.75 -9.98 9.08
CA VAL A 78 4.60 -10.67 9.68
C VAL A 78 3.69 -11.21 8.58
N ASN A 79 2.82 -12.16 8.94
CA ASN A 79 1.80 -12.66 8.03
C ASN A 79 0.77 -11.56 7.75
N MET A 80 0.85 -10.98 6.55
CA MET A 80 -0.03 -9.88 6.14
C MET A 80 -1.51 -10.29 6.07
N ASN A 81 -1.82 -11.59 5.97
CA ASN A 81 -3.21 -12.06 5.91
C ASN A 81 -3.99 -11.80 7.20
N ALA A 82 -3.29 -11.59 8.33
CA ALA A 82 -3.92 -11.13 9.58
C ALA A 82 -4.52 -9.71 9.48
N TYR A 83 -4.19 -8.98 8.40
CA TYR A 83 -4.69 -7.64 8.11
C TYR A 83 -5.76 -7.59 7.02
N ASN A 84 -6.16 -8.73 6.45
CA ASN A 84 -7.16 -8.76 5.38
C ASN A 84 -8.49 -8.21 5.88
N VAL A 85 -9.13 -7.40 5.04
CA VAL A 85 -10.49 -6.94 5.27
C VAL A 85 -11.44 -8.02 4.74
N PRO A 86 -12.43 -8.49 5.54
CA PRO A 86 -13.38 -9.49 5.07
C PRO A 86 -14.29 -8.91 3.97
N LEU A 87 -14.95 -9.79 3.20
CA LEU A 87 -15.75 -9.40 2.04
C LEU A 87 -16.86 -8.39 2.38
N ASP A 88 -17.63 -8.65 3.44
CA ASP A 88 -18.73 -7.80 3.91
C ASP A 88 -18.29 -6.35 4.12
N ARG A 89 -17.14 -6.14 4.75
CA ARG A 89 -16.55 -4.82 4.92
C ARG A 89 -15.90 -4.29 3.64
N SER A 90 -15.29 -5.15 2.84
CA SER A 90 -14.61 -4.74 1.59
C SER A 90 -15.59 -4.11 0.61
N ILE A 91 -16.83 -4.63 0.52
CA ILE A 91 -17.91 -4.08 -0.31
C ILE A 91 -18.14 -2.59 -0.04
N GLU A 92 -18.01 -2.14 1.21
CA GLU A 92 -18.29 -0.76 1.62
C GLU A 92 -17.08 0.18 1.54
N GLU A 93 -15.87 -0.38 1.47
CA GLU A 93 -14.61 0.33 1.65
C GLU A 93 -13.84 0.56 0.34
N TRP A 94 -14.18 -0.16 -0.73
CA TRP A 94 -13.61 0.10 -2.05
C TRP A 94 -14.13 1.42 -2.64
N VAL A 95 -13.24 2.16 -3.31
CA VAL A 95 -13.57 3.35 -4.07
C VAL A 95 -12.73 3.42 -5.33
N ALA A 96 -13.28 3.98 -6.40
CA ALA A 96 -12.56 4.27 -7.64
C ALA A 96 -12.14 5.76 -7.65
N ASN A 97 -10.84 6.02 -7.74
CA ASN A 97 -10.29 7.39 -7.70
C ASN A 97 -9.81 7.80 -9.07
N LEU A 98 -10.28 8.96 -9.54
CA LEU A 98 -9.71 9.62 -10.71
C LEU A 98 -8.35 10.21 -10.34
N THR A 99 -7.28 9.69 -10.93
CA THR A 99 -5.91 10.13 -10.70
C THR A 99 -5.40 10.86 -11.94
N PRO A 100 -4.94 12.12 -11.82
CA PRO A 100 -4.31 12.81 -12.94
C PRO A 100 -2.95 12.22 -13.26
N ALA A 101 -2.50 12.38 -14.51
CA ALA A 101 -1.17 11.93 -14.93
C ALA A 101 -0.07 12.55 -14.05
N SER A 102 0.94 11.74 -13.75
CA SER A 102 2.16 12.11 -13.04
C SER A 102 3.37 11.46 -13.71
N SER A 103 4.59 11.76 -13.23
CA SER A 103 5.81 11.11 -13.72
C SER A 103 5.87 9.60 -13.42
N PHE A 104 5.00 9.09 -12.54
CA PHE A 104 5.01 7.70 -12.07
C PHE A 104 3.73 6.93 -12.41
N MET A 105 2.70 7.59 -12.93
CA MET A 105 1.38 7.00 -13.14
C MET A 105 0.64 7.77 -14.23
N GLU A 106 0.01 7.04 -15.13
CA GLU A 106 -0.83 7.63 -16.18
C GLU A 106 -2.13 8.20 -15.61
N GLU A 107 -2.78 9.06 -16.39
CA GLU A 107 -4.12 9.52 -16.03
C GLU A 107 -5.10 8.35 -16.14
N GLY A 108 -5.93 8.15 -15.13
CA GLY A 108 -6.86 7.02 -15.12
C GLY A 108 -7.70 6.93 -13.86
N VAL A 109 -8.54 5.89 -13.82
CA VAL A 109 -9.35 5.54 -12.65
C VAL A 109 -8.70 4.34 -11.98
N TYR A 110 -8.39 4.46 -10.69
CA TYR A 110 -7.67 3.43 -9.93
C TYR A 110 -8.40 3.06 -8.65
N LEU A 111 -8.30 1.80 -8.25
CA LEU A 111 -8.90 1.32 -7.02
C LEU A 111 -8.16 1.86 -5.80
N GLY A 112 -8.92 2.32 -4.82
CA GLY A 112 -8.45 2.83 -3.55
C GLY A 112 -9.33 2.39 -2.39
N ALA A 113 -8.88 2.71 -1.19
CA ALA A 113 -9.68 2.58 0.01
C ALA A 113 -10.39 3.90 0.32
N LYS A 114 -11.68 3.82 0.66
CA LYS A 114 -12.49 4.94 1.13
C LYS A 114 -11.87 5.58 2.38
N SER A 115 -11.47 4.75 3.34
CA SER A 115 -10.68 5.17 4.50
C SER A 115 -9.19 4.97 4.28
N SER A 116 -8.54 5.87 3.54
CA SER A 116 -7.08 5.87 3.35
C SER A 116 -6.29 6.09 4.65
N LYS A 117 -6.96 6.48 5.74
CA LYS A 117 -6.37 6.61 7.07
C LYS A 117 -6.15 5.26 7.73
N GLU A 118 -7.11 4.33 7.62
CA GLU A 118 -7.12 3.07 8.35
C GLU A 118 -6.84 1.85 7.47
N LEU A 119 -7.07 1.97 6.17
CA LEU A 119 -6.90 0.91 5.20
C LEU A 119 -5.84 1.29 4.17
N PHE A 120 -5.25 0.28 3.55
CA PHE A 120 -4.41 0.44 2.38
C PHE A 120 -4.70 -0.66 1.37
N VAL A 121 -4.42 -0.36 0.10
CA VAL A 121 -4.56 -1.30 -1.00
C VAL A 121 -3.23 -1.97 -1.25
N ASP A 122 -3.21 -3.29 -1.13
CA ASP A 122 -2.09 -4.15 -1.47
C ASP A 122 -2.26 -4.71 -2.89
N THR A 123 -1.16 -4.96 -3.60
CA THR A 123 -1.19 -5.58 -4.95
C THR A 123 -0.45 -6.90 -4.88
N LEU A 124 -1.14 -7.99 -5.21
CA LEU A 124 -0.63 -9.35 -5.15
C LEU A 124 -0.74 -9.97 -6.53
N THR A 125 0.15 -10.91 -6.87
CA THR A 125 0.08 -11.64 -8.13
C THR A 125 0.20 -13.12 -7.84
N PHE A 126 -0.75 -13.89 -8.37
CA PHE A 126 -0.85 -15.33 -8.19
C PHE A 126 -0.78 -16.01 -9.56
N GLU A 127 -0.10 -17.15 -9.62
CA GLU A 127 -0.07 -17.99 -10.81
C GLU A 127 -1.16 -19.05 -10.68
N VAL A 128 -2.04 -19.14 -11.67
CA VAL A 128 -3.13 -20.11 -11.71
C VAL A 128 -3.15 -20.85 -13.05
N ASN A 129 -3.67 -22.07 -13.04
CA ASN A 129 -3.89 -22.81 -14.28
C ASN A 129 -5.00 -22.13 -15.10
N ARG A 130 -4.90 -22.19 -16.43
CA ARG A 130 -5.85 -21.54 -17.35
C ARG A 130 -6.94 -22.48 -17.88
N ALA A 131 -6.71 -23.79 -17.88
CA ALA A 131 -7.60 -24.80 -18.48
C ALA A 131 -8.94 -24.91 -17.73
N GLY A 132 -10.06 -24.73 -18.43
CA GLY A 132 -11.40 -24.86 -17.84
C GLY A 132 -11.91 -23.65 -17.05
N GLY A 133 -11.19 -22.53 -17.05
CA GLY A 133 -11.59 -21.25 -16.44
C GLY A 133 -10.77 -20.88 -15.20
N LEU A 134 -11.02 -19.72 -14.61
CA LEU A 134 -10.24 -19.26 -13.44
C LEU A 134 -10.74 -19.84 -12.10
N GLY A 135 -12.00 -20.29 -12.03
CA GLY A 135 -12.60 -20.74 -10.76
C GLY A 135 -12.85 -19.60 -9.76
N LEU A 136 -13.18 -18.41 -10.25
CA LEU A 136 -13.51 -17.23 -9.44
C LEU A 136 -14.99 -16.88 -9.59
N GLU A 137 -15.66 -16.64 -8.47
CA GLU A 137 -17.01 -16.06 -8.43
C GLU A 137 -16.86 -14.54 -8.28
N LEU A 138 -17.56 -13.77 -9.12
CA LEU A 138 -17.41 -12.31 -9.19
C LEU A 138 -18.69 -11.61 -8.74
N LEU A 139 -18.51 -10.55 -7.94
CA LEU A 139 -19.56 -9.67 -7.44
C LEU A 139 -19.31 -8.23 -7.90
N GLU A 140 -20.28 -7.64 -8.59
CA GLU A 140 -20.28 -6.22 -8.89
C GLU A 140 -20.82 -5.43 -7.69
N ILE A 141 -20.02 -4.51 -7.15
CA ILE A 141 -20.45 -3.62 -6.05
C ILE A 141 -20.77 -2.19 -6.53
N ALA A 142 -20.26 -1.83 -7.72
CA ALA A 142 -20.55 -0.59 -8.39
C ALA A 142 -20.42 -0.83 -9.91
N GLY A 143 -21.41 -0.41 -10.70
CA GLY A 143 -21.40 -0.65 -12.14
C GLY A 143 -22.75 -0.36 -12.80
N GLY A 144 -23.05 -1.06 -13.89
CA GLY A 144 -24.28 -0.87 -14.68
C GLY A 144 -24.29 0.39 -15.56
N ARG A 145 -23.12 0.98 -15.82
CA ARG A 145 -22.96 2.17 -16.67
C ARG A 145 -22.59 1.76 -18.10
N GLU A 146 -22.97 2.58 -19.07
CA GLU A 146 -22.62 2.37 -20.48
C GLU A 146 -21.12 2.53 -20.79
N ASP A 147 -20.34 3.14 -19.87
CA ASP A 147 -18.90 3.35 -20.02
C ASP A 147 -18.06 2.14 -19.54
N GLY A 148 -18.69 1.06 -19.06
CA GLY A 148 -18.02 -0.15 -18.58
C GLY A 148 -17.28 0.03 -17.25
N LEU A 149 -17.27 1.23 -16.67
CA LEU A 149 -16.61 1.50 -15.39
C LEU A 149 -17.41 0.93 -14.23
N GLY A 150 -16.69 0.36 -13.27
CA GLY A 150 -17.27 -0.26 -12.10
C GLY A 150 -16.23 -0.75 -11.10
N ILE A 151 -16.68 -1.53 -10.14
CA ILE A 151 -15.84 -2.22 -9.19
C ILE A 151 -16.38 -3.64 -9.06
N THR A 152 -15.58 -4.59 -9.52
CA THR A 152 -15.85 -6.01 -9.44
C THR A 152 -14.91 -6.65 -8.44
N LEU A 153 -15.48 -7.42 -7.51
CA LEU A 153 -14.77 -8.15 -6.47
C LEU A 153 -14.89 -9.65 -6.69
N VAL A 154 -13.96 -10.39 -6.11
CA VAL A 154 -14.09 -11.83 -5.89
C VAL A 154 -15.06 -12.04 -4.74
N GLU A 155 -16.17 -12.70 -5.00
CA GLU A 155 -17.14 -13.14 -3.98
C GLU A 155 -16.71 -14.45 -3.33
N GLY A 156 -16.17 -15.34 -4.16
CA GLY A 156 -15.83 -16.71 -3.78
C GLY A 156 -14.80 -17.32 -4.72
N VAL A 157 -14.21 -18.42 -4.27
CA VAL A 157 -13.30 -19.26 -5.06
C VAL A 157 -13.94 -20.64 -5.13
N VAL A 158 -14.09 -21.17 -6.34
CA VAL A 158 -14.76 -22.45 -6.58
C VAL A 158 -13.87 -23.58 -6.08
N GLU A 159 -14.40 -24.43 -5.19
CA GLU A 159 -13.68 -25.60 -4.65
C GLU A 159 -13.25 -26.55 -5.79
N GLY A 160 -11.97 -26.92 -5.80
CA GLY A 160 -11.38 -27.73 -6.86
C GLY A 160 -11.18 -27.00 -8.20
N GLY A 161 -11.46 -25.70 -8.26
CA GLY A 161 -11.17 -24.85 -9.42
C GLY A 161 -9.72 -24.37 -9.47
N ASN A 162 -9.32 -23.71 -10.56
CA ASN A 162 -7.92 -23.34 -10.80
C ASN A 162 -7.35 -22.29 -9.84
N SER A 163 -8.20 -21.47 -9.24
CA SER A 163 -7.79 -20.50 -8.20
C SER A 163 -7.88 -21.07 -6.78
N ASP A 164 -8.35 -22.31 -6.62
CA ASP A 164 -8.43 -22.93 -5.30
C ASP A 164 -7.04 -23.09 -4.69
N GLY A 165 -6.88 -22.70 -3.43
CA GLY A 165 -5.60 -22.74 -2.71
C GLY A 165 -4.51 -21.77 -3.21
N CYS A 166 -4.73 -20.97 -4.25
CA CYS A 166 -3.68 -20.09 -4.79
C CYS A 166 -3.41 -18.83 -3.94
N GLY A 167 -4.33 -18.50 -3.04
CA GLY A 167 -4.21 -17.36 -2.11
C GLY A 167 -5.08 -16.15 -2.44
N ILE A 168 -5.81 -16.15 -3.56
CA ILE A 168 -6.92 -15.22 -3.82
C ILE A 168 -8.03 -15.49 -2.81
N ILE A 169 -8.67 -14.42 -2.31
CA ILE A 169 -9.72 -14.52 -1.28
C ILE A 169 -10.91 -13.62 -1.63
N PRO A 170 -12.10 -13.90 -1.04
CA PRO A 170 -13.23 -12.97 -1.09
C PRO A 170 -12.86 -11.54 -0.65
N GLY A 171 -13.28 -10.55 -1.44
CA GLY A 171 -12.99 -9.13 -1.24
C GLY A 171 -11.82 -8.58 -2.06
N ASP A 172 -11.02 -9.46 -2.68
CA ASP A 172 -10.03 -9.07 -3.69
C ASP A 172 -10.70 -8.50 -4.93
N SER A 173 -10.03 -7.58 -5.63
CA SER A 173 -10.43 -7.14 -6.96
C SER A 173 -9.38 -7.54 -7.98
N VAL A 174 -9.77 -8.25 -9.04
CA VAL A 174 -8.85 -8.60 -10.13
C VAL A 174 -8.53 -7.34 -10.91
N SER A 175 -7.26 -6.97 -10.96
CA SER A 175 -6.80 -5.72 -11.60
C SER A 175 -6.10 -5.93 -12.93
N LYS A 176 -5.45 -7.08 -13.11
CA LYS A 176 -4.73 -7.41 -14.34
C LYS A 176 -4.60 -8.91 -14.47
N LEU A 177 -4.72 -9.43 -15.69
CA LEU A 177 -4.36 -10.80 -16.01
C LEU A 177 -3.26 -10.80 -17.06
N THR A 178 -2.26 -11.68 -16.92
CA THR A 178 -1.14 -11.80 -17.87
C THR A 178 -0.93 -13.27 -18.23
N VAL A 179 -1.07 -13.59 -19.50
CA VAL A 179 -0.76 -14.91 -20.07
C VAL A 179 0.71 -14.93 -20.47
N ARG A 180 1.44 -15.97 -20.04
CA ARG A 180 2.84 -16.19 -20.41
C ARG A 180 2.95 -17.43 -21.28
N ARG A 181 3.39 -17.28 -22.53
CA ARG A 181 3.69 -18.40 -23.41
C ARG A 181 5.18 -18.54 -23.61
N LYS A 182 5.68 -19.77 -23.44
CA LYS A 182 7.03 -20.14 -23.87
C LYS A 182 6.95 -20.56 -25.32
N SER A 183 7.40 -19.71 -26.24
CA SER A 183 7.57 -20.13 -27.63
C SER A 183 9.02 -20.60 -27.84
N ALA A 184 9.18 -21.80 -28.38
CA ALA A 184 10.47 -22.26 -28.89
C ALA A 184 10.63 -21.72 -30.32
N SER A 185 11.42 -20.68 -30.53
CA SER A 185 11.75 -20.24 -31.90
C SER A 185 12.72 -21.25 -32.53
N GLY A 186 12.17 -22.22 -33.27
CA GLY A 186 12.91 -23.20 -34.05
C GLY A 186 13.51 -22.59 -35.32
N GLY A 187 14.64 -21.88 -35.18
CA GLY A 187 15.52 -21.52 -36.29
C GLY A 187 16.80 -22.35 -36.20
N GLY A 188 16.99 -23.31 -37.11
CA GLY A 188 18.13 -24.23 -37.10
C GLY A 188 19.48 -23.51 -37.08
N GLY A 189 20.16 -23.55 -35.93
CA GLY A 189 21.51 -23.03 -35.77
C GLY A 189 21.79 -22.57 -34.34
N ALA A 190 22.46 -23.43 -33.57
CA ALA A 190 23.14 -23.16 -32.29
C ALA A 190 22.70 -21.89 -31.51
N GLY A 191 21.71 -22.05 -30.64
CA GLY A 191 21.29 -21.05 -29.66
C GLY A 191 19.77 -21.00 -29.49
N LEU A 192 19.22 -21.90 -28.67
CA LEU A 192 17.83 -21.80 -28.23
C LEU A 192 17.69 -20.49 -27.42
N SER A 193 17.03 -19.49 -27.99
CA SER A 193 16.52 -18.35 -27.23
C SER A 193 15.05 -18.62 -26.97
N GLU A 194 14.67 -18.72 -25.69
CA GLU A 194 13.27 -18.79 -25.28
C GLU A 194 12.67 -17.39 -25.44
N VAL A 195 11.68 -17.23 -26.33
CA VAL A 195 10.93 -15.98 -26.44
C VAL A 195 9.64 -16.15 -25.66
N ASN A 196 9.54 -15.45 -24.53
CA ASN A 196 8.33 -15.37 -23.73
C ASN A 196 7.41 -14.31 -24.36
N GLU A 197 6.32 -14.74 -24.96
CA GLU A 197 5.24 -13.83 -25.34
C GLU A 197 4.36 -13.57 -24.11
N GLU A 198 4.22 -12.30 -23.73
CA GLU A 198 3.34 -11.87 -22.65
C GLU A 198 2.18 -11.06 -23.23
N THR A 199 0.95 -11.56 -23.06
CA THR A 199 -0.26 -10.78 -23.36
C THR A 199 -0.97 -10.48 -22.06
N ALA A 200 -1.33 -9.21 -21.85
CA ALA A 200 -1.99 -8.78 -20.62
C ALA A 200 -3.22 -7.94 -20.89
N VAL A 201 -4.23 -8.10 -20.02
CA VAL A 201 -5.45 -7.30 -20.00
C VAL A 201 -5.60 -6.67 -18.62
N SER A 202 -6.05 -5.42 -18.58
CA SER A 202 -6.36 -4.72 -17.33
C SER A 202 -7.85 -4.82 -17.05
N THR A 203 -8.19 -5.17 -15.83
CA THR A 203 -9.57 -5.26 -15.35
C THR A 203 -9.84 -4.31 -14.17
N GLU A 204 -8.83 -3.51 -13.79
CA GLU A 204 -8.97 -2.53 -12.72
C GLU A 204 -10.07 -1.50 -13.06
N CYS A 205 -10.96 -1.25 -12.09
CA CYS A 205 -12.09 -0.33 -12.22
C CYS A 205 -13.09 -0.66 -13.35
N LEU A 206 -13.21 -1.93 -13.74
CA LEU A 206 -14.26 -2.40 -14.64
C LEU A 206 -15.47 -2.96 -13.88
N GLY A 207 -16.67 -2.75 -14.45
CA GLY A 207 -17.89 -3.45 -14.06
C GLY A 207 -17.85 -4.92 -14.47
N PHE A 208 -18.87 -5.69 -14.12
CA PHE A 208 -18.88 -7.15 -14.33
C PHE A 208 -18.74 -7.51 -15.81
N ASP A 209 -19.62 -6.96 -16.66
CA ASP A 209 -19.65 -7.29 -18.10
C ASP A 209 -18.31 -6.93 -18.78
N ALA A 210 -17.79 -5.73 -18.49
CA ALA A 210 -16.51 -5.28 -19.04
C ALA A 210 -15.31 -6.09 -18.51
N THR A 211 -15.36 -6.53 -17.25
CA THR A 211 -14.34 -7.44 -16.67
C THR A 211 -14.35 -8.78 -17.41
N VAL A 212 -15.53 -9.35 -17.64
CA VAL A 212 -15.69 -10.62 -18.36
C VAL A 212 -15.23 -10.49 -19.81
N GLU A 213 -15.62 -9.42 -20.51
CA GLU A 213 -15.19 -9.12 -21.88
C GLU A 213 -13.66 -9.00 -21.98
N ALA A 214 -13.03 -8.24 -21.07
CA ALA A 214 -11.58 -8.10 -21.04
C ALA A 214 -10.86 -9.44 -20.80
N ILE A 215 -11.44 -10.34 -19.99
CA ILE A 215 -10.89 -11.69 -19.80
C ILE A 215 -11.03 -12.53 -21.08
N PHE A 216 -12.13 -12.38 -21.84
CA PHE A 216 -12.33 -13.08 -23.12
C PHE A 216 -11.41 -12.60 -24.24
N ASP A 217 -10.93 -11.36 -24.18
CA ASP A 217 -9.92 -10.84 -25.12
C ASP A 217 -8.55 -11.48 -24.96
N LEU A 218 -8.34 -12.28 -23.90
CA LEU A 218 -7.10 -13.03 -23.72
C LEU A 218 -6.95 -14.14 -24.78
N PRO A 219 -5.70 -14.46 -25.19
CA PRO A 219 -5.42 -15.20 -26.42
C PRO A 219 -5.90 -16.67 -26.63
N GLN A 220 -7.03 -17.20 -26.18
CA GLN A 220 -7.34 -18.67 -26.25
C GLN A 220 -6.25 -19.59 -25.64
N ILE A 221 -6.63 -20.80 -25.27
CA ILE A 221 -5.74 -21.77 -24.62
C ILE A 221 -5.24 -22.71 -25.72
N GLU A 222 -3.92 -22.85 -25.87
CA GLU A 222 -3.34 -23.78 -26.84
C GLU A 222 -3.03 -25.13 -26.19
N THR A 223 -2.59 -25.11 -24.93
CA THR A 223 -2.22 -26.31 -24.16
C THR A 223 -2.76 -26.27 -22.73
N ASP A 224 -3.00 -27.44 -22.14
CA ASP A 224 -3.60 -27.59 -20.80
C ASP A 224 -2.64 -27.19 -19.66
N ASP A 225 -1.35 -27.03 -19.96
CA ASP A 225 -0.31 -26.60 -19.02
C ASP A 225 -0.07 -25.07 -19.03
N GLU A 226 -0.82 -24.30 -19.81
CA GLU A 226 -0.73 -22.84 -19.79
C GLU A 226 -1.11 -22.27 -18.41
N THR A 227 -0.27 -21.38 -17.90
CA THR A 227 -0.53 -20.62 -16.68
C THR A 227 -0.86 -19.17 -17.00
N ILE A 228 -1.62 -18.56 -16.10
CA ILE A 228 -1.97 -17.14 -16.15
C ILE A 228 -1.65 -16.50 -14.80
N LEU A 229 -1.06 -15.31 -14.87
CA LEU A 229 -0.83 -14.49 -13.69
C LEU A 229 -2.05 -13.62 -13.45
N VAL A 230 -2.67 -13.79 -12.29
CA VAL A 230 -3.79 -12.99 -11.81
C VAL A 230 -3.26 -12.00 -10.78
N THR A 231 -3.23 -10.72 -11.16
CA THR A 231 -2.87 -9.63 -10.26
C THR A 231 -4.13 -9.07 -9.62
N VAL A 232 -4.21 -9.15 -8.29
CA VAL A 232 -5.33 -8.64 -7.50
C VAL A 232 -4.94 -7.45 -6.64
N LYS A 233 -5.93 -6.61 -6.36
CA LYS A 233 -5.89 -5.56 -5.35
C LYS A 233 -6.61 -6.06 -4.10
N ARG A 234 -5.96 -5.96 -2.95
CA ARG A 234 -6.51 -6.42 -1.66
C ARG A 234 -6.58 -5.28 -0.66
N LEU A 235 -7.74 -5.07 -0.05
CA LEU A 235 -7.84 -4.16 1.09
C LEU A 235 -7.26 -4.81 2.34
N ARG A 236 -6.39 -4.07 3.02
CA ARG A 236 -5.84 -4.46 4.32
C ARG A 236 -5.97 -3.34 5.33
N ARG A 237 -6.26 -3.68 6.58
CA ARG A 237 -6.15 -2.74 7.70
C ARG A 237 -4.70 -2.39 7.95
N LYS A 238 -4.44 -1.14 8.30
CA LYS A 238 -3.11 -0.70 8.73
C LYS A 238 -2.82 -1.24 10.13
N PRO A 239 -1.67 -1.89 10.35
CA PRO A 239 -1.26 -2.32 11.68
C PRO A 239 -1.13 -1.11 12.61
N LYS A 240 -1.57 -1.27 13.86
CA LYS A 240 -1.55 -0.21 14.88
C LYS A 240 -0.58 -0.56 16.00
N VAL A 241 0.14 0.44 16.49
CA VAL A 241 0.94 0.34 17.71
C VAL A 241 0.35 1.25 18.76
N THR A 242 -0.07 0.66 19.88
CA THR A 242 -0.56 1.38 21.04
C THR A 242 0.63 1.75 21.91
N MET A 243 0.84 3.04 22.13
CA MET A 243 2.01 3.54 22.83
C MET A 243 1.62 4.27 24.11
N THR A 244 2.13 3.77 25.23
CA THR A 244 2.02 4.41 26.54
C THR A 244 3.23 5.29 26.79
N LEU A 245 2.98 6.57 27.01
CA LEU A 245 3.95 7.60 27.29
C LEU A 245 3.96 7.86 28.79
N LYS A 246 5.16 7.75 29.37
CA LYS A 246 5.43 8.16 30.74
C LYS A 246 6.22 9.45 30.73
N PHE A 247 5.84 10.37 31.59
CA PHE A 247 6.50 11.67 31.72
C PHE A 247 7.42 11.70 32.95
N PRO A 248 8.47 12.53 32.94
CA PRO A 248 9.33 12.74 34.10
C PRO A 248 8.52 13.20 35.33
N PRO A 249 8.87 12.76 36.56
CA PRO A 249 8.11 13.11 37.77
C PRO A 249 7.96 14.61 38.00
N GLU A 250 8.95 15.42 37.62
CA GLU A 250 8.93 16.88 37.76
C GLU A 250 7.86 17.57 36.91
N GLN A 251 7.42 16.94 35.83
CA GLN A 251 6.41 17.53 34.95
C GLN A 251 4.99 17.41 35.52
N ASP A 252 4.77 16.52 36.51
CA ASP A 252 3.46 16.23 37.10
C ASP A 252 2.35 15.99 36.03
N GLU A 253 2.74 15.38 34.91
CA GLU A 253 1.83 15.02 33.82
C GLU A 253 1.44 13.54 33.94
N PRO A 254 0.14 13.19 33.83
CA PRO A 254 -0.29 11.79 33.88
C PRO A 254 0.21 11.02 32.64
N ASP A 255 0.39 9.71 32.80
CA ASP A 255 0.69 8.81 31.68
C ASP A 255 -0.37 8.98 30.56
N ALA A 256 0.09 9.04 29.32
CA ALA A 256 -0.76 9.25 28.15
C ALA A 256 -0.67 8.06 27.19
N THR A 257 -1.78 7.67 26.59
CA THR A 257 -1.80 6.63 25.55
C THR A 257 -2.08 7.25 24.19
N ILE A 258 -1.25 6.93 23.20
CA ILE A 258 -1.46 7.34 21.81
C ILE A 258 -1.38 6.16 20.86
N GLU A 259 -2.19 6.16 19.82
CA GLU A 259 -2.14 5.17 18.74
C GLU A 259 -1.32 5.69 17.57
N LEU A 260 -0.46 4.83 17.04
CA LEU A 260 0.33 5.06 15.83
C LEU A 260 0.05 3.98 14.81
N PHE A 261 0.16 4.32 13.52
CA PHE A 261 0.17 3.32 12.45
C PHE A 261 1.60 2.86 12.15
N ALA A 262 1.76 1.62 11.73
CA ALA A 262 3.03 1.12 11.20
C ALA A 262 3.55 2.03 10.09
N GLY A 263 4.85 2.34 10.10
CA GLY A 263 5.50 3.28 9.19
C GLY A 263 5.51 4.74 9.64
N GLU A 264 4.81 5.11 10.73
CA GLU A 264 4.87 6.49 11.22
C GLU A 264 6.25 6.83 11.83
N ASN A 265 6.76 8.03 11.51
CA ASN A 265 7.92 8.61 12.18
C ASN A 265 7.55 9.02 13.61
N LEU A 266 8.28 8.49 14.60
CA LEU A 266 7.95 8.61 16.01
C LEU A 266 7.92 10.07 16.48
N ARG A 267 8.94 10.88 16.16
CA ARG A 267 8.96 12.30 16.55
C ARG A 267 7.79 13.07 15.98
N ARG A 268 7.53 12.93 14.67
CA ARG A 268 6.43 13.65 14.02
C ARG A 268 5.08 13.22 14.60
N ALA A 269 4.91 11.92 14.84
CA ALA A 269 3.68 11.38 15.40
C ALA A 269 3.41 11.90 16.82
N MET A 270 4.44 11.95 17.68
CA MET A 270 4.36 12.48 19.03
C MET A 270 4.07 13.99 19.04
N LEU A 271 4.80 14.79 18.26
CA LEU A 271 4.60 16.25 18.19
C LEU A 271 3.20 16.61 17.68
N THR A 272 2.71 15.92 16.65
CA THR A 272 1.37 16.17 16.08
C THR A 272 0.25 15.85 17.07
N ARG A 273 0.52 14.97 18.05
CA ARG A 273 -0.41 14.60 19.12
C ARG A 273 -0.18 15.42 20.40
N GLY A 274 0.59 16.50 20.33
CA GLY A 274 0.80 17.44 21.44
C GLY A 274 1.81 16.99 22.49
N VAL A 275 2.56 15.90 22.24
CA VAL A 275 3.57 15.42 23.18
C VAL A 275 4.77 16.36 23.16
N LYS A 276 5.12 16.89 24.34
CA LYS A 276 6.26 17.80 24.51
C LYS A 276 7.59 17.04 24.43
N LEU A 277 8.07 16.89 23.20
CA LEU A 277 9.43 16.47 22.88
C LEU A 277 10.36 17.68 22.78
N ASN A 278 11.67 17.41 22.69
CA ASN A 278 12.75 18.39 22.69
C ASN A 278 13.04 18.94 24.09
N ASP A 279 13.74 18.12 24.87
CA ASP A 279 14.27 18.50 26.18
C ASP A 279 15.12 19.78 26.08
N ALA A 280 14.67 20.87 26.73
CA ALA A 280 15.37 22.16 26.75
C ALA A 280 16.74 22.07 27.46
N LEU A 281 16.95 21.06 28.31
CA LEU A 281 18.22 20.78 28.99
C LEU A 281 19.19 19.97 28.10
N SER A 282 18.71 19.43 26.98
CA SER A 282 19.56 18.68 26.05
C SER A 282 20.42 19.62 25.20
N ARG A 283 21.72 19.33 25.13
CA ARG A 283 22.68 20.07 24.30
C ARG A 283 22.92 19.36 22.99
N ARG A 284 23.02 20.14 21.92
CA ARG A 284 23.35 19.67 20.57
C ARG A 284 24.71 18.97 20.56
N PHE A 285 24.81 17.79 19.93
CA PHE A 285 26.09 17.08 19.78
C PHE A 285 27.01 17.74 18.76
N ASP A 286 26.45 18.36 17.71
CA ASP A 286 27.20 18.99 16.62
C ASP A 286 27.75 20.38 16.99
N SER A 287 27.02 21.17 17.75
CA SER A 287 27.40 22.55 18.09
C SER A 287 27.66 22.80 19.59
N GLY A 288 27.35 21.85 20.46
CA GLY A 288 27.42 22.03 21.93
C GLY A 288 26.42 23.04 22.50
N GLY A 289 25.60 23.66 21.64
CA GLY A 289 24.63 24.69 21.99
C GLY A 289 23.24 24.16 22.37
N VAL A 290 22.33 25.09 22.64
CA VAL A 290 20.91 24.81 22.91
C VAL A 290 20.10 24.78 21.60
N GLY A 291 18.97 24.08 21.58
CA GLY A 291 18.03 24.02 20.44
C GLY A 291 17.99 22.66 19.73
N ASP A 292 17.04 22.50 18.80
CA ASP A 292 16.87 21.27 18.02
C ASP A 292 17.47 21.37 16.60
N CYS A 293 17.68 20.20 15.97
CA CYS A 293 18.23 20.07 14.62
C CYS A 293 17.15 19.82 13.55
N GLY A 294 15.88 20.15 13.81
CA GLY A 294 14.82 19.99 12.80
C GLY A 294 14.58 18.55 12.30
N ALA A 295 15.06 17.51 13.02
CA ALA A 295 15.07 16.08 12.67
C ALA A 295 16.31 15.55 11.90
N ASP A 296 17.38 16.35 11.76
CA ASP A 296 18.63 15.90 11.13
C ASP A 296 19.30 14.73 11.84
N GLY A 297 19.04 14.57 13.15
CA GLY A 297 19.55 13.46 13.96
C GLY A 297 20.89 13.73 14.64
N THR A 298 21.27 14.99 14.81
CA THR A 298 22.54 15.37 15.43
C THR A 298 22.36 15.97 16.84
N CYS A 299 21.17 16.45 17.20
CA CYS A 299 21.00 17.18 18.46
C CYS A 299 20.70 16.31 19.70
N ALA A 300 20.21 15.07 19.53
CA ALA A 300 19.73 14.21 20.62
C ALA A 300 18.69 14.85 21.57
N THR A 301 17.96 15.88 21.14
CA THR A 301 16.89 16.52 21.96
C THR A 301 15.58 15.75 21.94
N CYS A 302 15.34 14.94 20.91
CA CYS A 302 14.13 14.11 20.76
C CYS A 302 14.34 12.66 21.23
N VAL A 303 15.25 12.45 22.17
CA VAL A 303 15.52 11.11 22.69
C VAL A 303 14.38 10.64 23.58
N VAL A 304 14.00 9.38 23.44
CA VAL A 304 13.01 8.69 24.26
C VAL A 304 13.62 7.42 24.84
N GLY A 305 13.22 7.06 26.06
CA GLY A 305 13.62 5.81 26.70
C GLY A 305 12.62 4.70 26.39
N VAL A 306 13.05 3.64 25.73
CA VAL A 306 12.17 2.50 25.44
C VAL A 306 12.18 1.55 26.64
N SER A 307 11.02 1.38 27.26
CA SER A 307 10.85 0.45 28.39
C SER A 307 10.34 -0.91 27.93
N ASN A 308 9.43 -0.91 26.94
CA ASN A 308 8.90 -2.11 26.30
C ASN A 308 8.64 -1.85 24.81
N GLY A 309 8.69 -2.89 23.98
CA GLY A 309 8.36 -2.81 22.55
C GLY A 309 9.49 -2.28 21.64
N MET A 310 10.76 -2.57 21.97
CA MET A 310 11.90 -2.16 21.13
C MET A 310 11.88 -2.84 19.75
N ASP A 311 11.36 -4.05 19.66
CA ASP A 311 11.24 -4.88 18.46
C ASP A 311 10.16 -4.40 17.46
N LEU A 312 9.31 -3.45 17.89
CA LEU A 312 8.34 -2.75 17.06
C LEU A 312 8.96 -1.55 16.32
N LEU A 313 10.21 -1.20 16.63
CA LEU A 313 10.91 -0.07 16.03
C LEU A 313 11.87 -0.52 14.93
N ASN A 314 12.17 0.37 13.99
CA ASN A 314 13.22 0.12 13.00
C ASN A 314 14.60 -0.07 13.67
N PRO A 315 15.52 -0.79 13.02
CA PRO A 315 16.90 -0.94 13.49
C PRO A 315 17.59 0.40 13.73
N ILE A 316 18.43 0.45 14.77
CA ILE A 316 19.26 1.63 15.07
C ILE A 316 20.32 1.82 13.98
N ASN A 317 20.48 3.06 13.50
CA ASN A 317 21.53 3.38 12.54
C ASN A 317 22.87 3.65 13.25
N GLU A 318 23.99 3.64 12.52
CA GLU A 318 25.32 3.74 13.14
C GLU A 318 25.57 5.09 13.83
N GLN A 319 25.02 6.17 13.30
CA GLN A 319 25.12 7.51 13.92
C GLN A 319 24.36 7.57 15.24
N GLU A 320 23.12 7.08 15.28
CA GLU A 320 22.28 6.98 16.47
C GLU A 320 22.95 6.10 17.52
N LYS A 321 23.53 4.98 17.10
CA LYS A 321 24.28 4.06 17.95
C LYS A 321 25.52 4.71 18.59
N GLN A 322 26.25 5.54 17.86
CA GLN A 322 27.39 6.29 18.40
C GLN A 322 26.95 7.34 19.43
N ILE A 323 25.90 8.12 19.11
CA ILE A 323 25.37 9.17 20.00
C ILE A 323 24.79 8.56 21.30
N LEU A 324 24.12 7.41 21.19
CA LEU A 324 23.43 6.75 22.30
C LEU A 324 24.22 5.57 22.89
N ALA A 325 25.54 5.48 22.65
CA ALA A 325 26.37 4.36 23.07
C ALA A 325 26.28 4.04 24.58
N LYS A 326 26.03 5.06 25.42
CA LYS A 326 25.89 4.91 26.87
C LYS A 326 24.48 4.46 27.31
N ASN A 327 23.48 4.57 26.43
CA ASN A 327 22.07 4.34 26.75
C ASN A 327 21.41 3.46 25.68
N PRO A 328 21.62 2.13 25.72
CA PRO A 328 21.18 1.22 24.65
C PRO A 328 19.64 1.08 24.53
N ARG A 329 18.90 1.47 25.57
CA ARG A 329 17.42 1.50 25.53
C ARG A 329 16.87 2.80 24.95
N TRP A 330 17.71 3.78 24.67
CA TRP A 330 17.26 5.07 24.17
C TRP A 330 17.18 5.05 22.66
N ARG A 331 16.22 5.79 22.11
CA ARG A 331 16.05 5.98 20.67
C ARG A 331 15.92 7.46 20.35
N MET A 332 16.46 7.87 19.21
CA MET A 332 16.23 9.20 18.66
C MET A 332 14.91 9.20 17.89
N ALA A 333 13.84 9.75 18.47
CA ALA A 333 12.51 9.67 17.89
C ALA A 333 12.44 10.22 16.45
N CYS A 334 13.33 11.14 16.05
CA CYS A 334 13.39 11.64 14.67
C CYS A 334 13.89 10.61 13.64
N LYS A 335 14.69 9.62 14.06
CA LYS A 335 15.21 8.52 13.21
C LYS A 335 14.43 7.23 13.39
N THR A 336 13.49 7.20 14.32
CA THR A 336 12.68 6.02 14.64
C THR A 336 11.41 5.97 13.81
N ILE A 337 11.17 4.81 13.20
CA ILE A 337 9.90 4.42 12.59
C ILE A 337 9.25 3.36 13.46
N VAL A 338 7.94 3.52 13.72
CA VAL A 338 7.13 2.61 14.55
C VAL A 338 6.45 1.56 13.68
N GLY A 339 6.22 0.37 14.22
CA GLY A 339 5.60 -0.75 13.50
C GLY A 339 6.46 -1.23 12.32
N PHE A 340 7.79 -1.21 12.48
CA PHE A 340 8.70 -1.67 11.43
C PHE A 340 8.43 -3.16 11.12
N GLY A 341 8.39 -3.48 9.84
CA GLY A 341 7.98 -4.78 9.31
C GLY A 341 6.47 -5.02 9.34
N MET A 342 5.66 -3.95 9.34
CA MET A 342 4.19 -4.02 9.45
C MET A 342 3.71 -4.66 10.76
N LYS A 343 4.52 -4.57 11.82
CA LYS A 343 4.17 -5.12 13.13
C LYS A 343 3.15 -4.25 13.87
N GLU A 344 2.28 -4.90 14.63
CA GLU A 344 1.39 -4.28 15.61
C GLU A 344 1.74 -4.74 17.02
N GLY A 345 1.31 -3.97 18.02
CA GLY A 345 1.53 -4.32 19.41
C GLY A 345 1.47 -3.13 20.35
N GLU A 346 1.90 -3.35 21.58
CA GLU A 346 1.94 -2.33 22.62
C GLU A 346 3.38 -1.98 22.97
N MET A 347 3.66 -0.70 23.19
CA MET A 347 4.98 -0.23 23.63
C MET A 347 4.88 0.84 24.70
N THR A 348 5.94 0.96 25.50
CA THR A 348 6.02 1.94 26.58
C THR A 348 7.27 2.78 26.44
N LEU A 349 7.09 4.09 26.38
CA LEU A 349 8.17 5.07 26.27
C LEU A 349 8.22 6.00 27.48
N GLN A 350 9.44 6.34 27.88
CA GLN A 350 9.75 7.44 28.76
C GLN A 350 10.09 8.67 27.91
N VAL A 351 9.30 9.72 28.04
CA VAL A 351 9.55 11.01 27.40
C VAL A 351 10.69 11.71 28.15
N ASN A 352 11.62 12.32 27.41
CA ASN A 352 12.78 13.04 27.95
C ASN A 352 13.52 12.25 29.05
N PRO A 353 14.08 11.06 28.74
CA PRO A 353 14.62 10.13 29.75
C PRO A 353 15.77 10.71 30.58
N ARG A 354 16.39 11.81 30.14
CA ARG A 354 17.43 12.54 30.90
C ARG A 354 16.90 13.25 32.14
N GLN A 355 15.59 13.48 32.23
CA GLN A 355 14.94 14.18 33.34
C GLN A 355 14.40 13.22 34.41
N TRP A 356 14.66 11.91 34.28
CA TRP A 356 14.12 10.89 35.19
C TRP A 356 15.01 10.58 36.39
N ASP A 357 16.32 10.76 36.23
CA ASP A 357 17.34 10.43 37.25
C ASP A 357 18.00 11.70 37.84
N GLN A 358 17.31 12.85 37.80
CA GLN A 358 17.82 14.12 38.35
C GLN A 358 17.50 14.30 39.83
#